data_AF-A0A2D8RMT0-F1
#
_entry.id   AF-A0A2D8RMT0-F1
#
_cell.length_a   1.000
_cell.length_b   1.000
_cell.length_c   1.000
_cell.angle_alpha   90.00
_cell.angle_beta   90.00
_cell.angle_gamma   90.00
#
_symmetry.space_group_name_H-M   'P 1'
#
loop_
_entity.id
_entity.type
_entity.pdbx_description
1 polymer ?
#
loop_
_entity_poly.entity_id
_entity_poly.type
_entity_poly.pdbx_seq_one_letter_code
_entity_poly.pdbx_strand_id
1 'polypeptide(L)'
;MTVKRNQRRFVKTRTPNLVRYLNTGEYYLLYKLSGKQVHTPLKTTDYKVARNRRNEQMSLIEKQRQVVKPKKIANTTIGDLCDKYVDETENDLSLTHGAKHVRLAALKRLVKTYPGLLKKKPNQLELKNLLKWYQDFNLNGTSYVPKGA
;
A
#
# COMPACT_ATOMS: atom_id res chain seq x y z
N MET A 1 -15.38 -13.69 -48.85
CA MET A 1 -13.97 -13.71 -48.40
C MET A 1 -13.84 -12.86 -47.14
N THR A 2 -13.75 -13.47 -45.96
CA THR A 2 -13.75 -12.76 -44.67
C THR A 2 -12.32 -12.41 -44.28
N VAL A 3 -11.92 -11.14 -44.42
CA VAL A 3 -10.60 -10.66 -44.04
C VAL A 3 -10.48 -10.65 -42.51
N LYS A 4 -9.75 -11.62 -41.94
CA LYS A 4 -9.35 -11.61 -40.52
C LYS A 4 -8.40 -10.44 -40.24
N ARG A 5 -8.92 -9.25 -39.94
CA ARG A 5 -8.13 -8.13 -39.37
C ARG A 5 -7.80 -8.43 -37.91
N ASN A 6 -6.78 -9.24 -37.65
CA ASN A 6 -6.20 -9.34 -36.33
C ASN A 6 -4.94 -8.47 -36.26
N GLN A 7 -5.14 -7.15 -36.29
CA GLN A 7 -4.05 -6.18 -36.11
C GLN A 7 -3.60 -6.23 -34.65
N ARG A 8 -2.50 -6.94 -34.37
CA ARG A 8 -1.82 -6.88 -33.07
C ARG A 8 -1.28 -5.47 -32.88
N ARG A 9 -2.06 -4.60 -32.24
CA ARG A 9 -1.71 -3.18 -32.05
C ARG A 9 -0.44 -2.97 -31.22
N PHE A 10 -0.02 -3.99 -30.47
CA PHE A 10 1.20 -3.96 -29.66
C PHE A 10 2.19 -5.04 -30.11
N VAL A 11 3.46 -4.65 -30.26
CA VAL A 11 4.58 -5.54 -30.58
C VAL A 11 5.46 -5.72 -29.34
N LYS A 12 5.84 -6.98 -29.08
CA LYS A 12 6.76 -7.31 -28.00
C LYS A 12 8.15 -6.80 -28.32
N THR A 13 8.84 -6.26 -27.32
CA THR A 13 10.24 -5.87 -27.45
C THR A 13 11.17 -6.95 -26.89
N ARG A 14 12.48 -6.76 -27.04
CA ARG A 14 13.50 -7.63 -26.41
C ARG A 14 13.49 -7.53 -24.88
N THR A 15 12.97 -6.44 -24.33
CA THR A 15 12.89 -6.24 -22.87
C THR A 15 11.56 -6.81 -22.35
N PRO A 16 11.59 -7.64 -21.29
CA PRO A 16 10.37 -8.20 -20.71
C PRO A 16 9.48 -7.10 -20.14
N ASN A 17 8.17 -7.29 -20.19
CA ASN A 17 7.17 -6.31 -19.71
C ASN A 17 7.20 -4.96 -20.46
N LEU A 18 7.84 -4.88 -21.63
CA LEU A 18 7.89 -3.69 -22.46
C LEU A 18 7.32 -4.01 -23.85
N VAL A 19 6.30 -3.27 -24.26
CA VAL A 19 5.63 -3.41 -25.56
C VAL A 19 5.58 -2.07 -26.29
N ARG A 20 5.59 -2.11 -27.62
CA ARG A 20 5.50 -0.92 -28.48
C ARG A 20 4.15 -0.88 -29.18
N TYR A 21 3.44 0.23 -29.09
CA TYR A 21 2.22 0.44 -29.85
C TYR A 21 2.55 0.80 -31.30
N LEU A 22 1.98 0.07 -32.26
CA LEU A 22 2.35 0.22 -33.67
C LEU A 22 1.88 1.54 -34.28
N ASN A 23 0.72 2.06 -33.86
CA ASN A 23 0.16 3.25 -34.51
C ASN A 23 0.89 4.54 -34.11
N THR A 24 1.32 4.67 -32.84
CA THR A 24 2.03 5.87 -32.35
C THR A 24 3.54 5.65 -32.19
N GLY A 25 3.99 4.39 -32.17
CA GLY A 25 5.37 4.04 -31.90
C GLY A 25 5.76 4.16 -30.42
N GLU A 26 4.84 4.55 -29.54
CA GLU A 26 5.08 4.73 -28.10
C GLU A 26 5.26 3.41 -27.36
N TYR A 27 6.06 3.45 -26.30
CA TYR A 27 6.28 2.32 -25.43
C TYR A 27 5.31 2.29 -24.26
N TYR A 28 4.90 1.08 -23.90
CA TYR A 28 4.02 0.77 -22.79
C TYR A 28 4.63 -0.30 -21.90
N LEU A 29 4.42 -0.15 -20.60
CA LEU A 29 4.71 -1.14 -19.59
C LEU A 29 3.55 -2.14 -19.50
N LEU A 30 3.88 -3.42 -19.50
CA LEU A 30 2.96 -4.53 -19.38
C LEU A 30 3.14 -5.23 -18.03
N TYR A 31 2.12 -5.22 -17.19
CA TYR A 31 2.16 -5.95 -15.91
C TYR A 31 0.78 -6.50 -15.55
N LYS A 32 0.75 -7.45 -14.59
CA LYS A 32 -0.48 -7.97 -14.02
C LYS A 32 -0.73 -7.39 -12.64
N LEU A 33 -1.89 -6.80 -12.40
CA LEU A 33 -2.33 -6.36 -11.08
C LEU A 33 -3.67 -7.03 -10.77
N SER A 34 -3.76 -7.71 -9.63
CA SER A 34 -4.98 -8.44 -9.23
C SER A 34 -5.55 -9.37 -10.31
N GLY A 35 -4.66 -10.11 -10.99
CA GLY A 35 -5.02 -11.04 -12.07
C GLY A 35 -5.33 -10.39 -13.43
N LYS A 36 -5.54 -9.07 -13.48
CA LYS A 36 -5.81 -8.32 -14.72
C LYS A 36 -4.52 -7.80 -15.34
N GLN A 37 -4.45 -7.85 -16.67
CA GLN A 37 -3.33 -7.29 -17.42
C GLN A 37 -3.54 -5.80 -17.65
N VAL A 38 -2.54 -4.99 -17.28
CA VAL A 38 -2.56 -3.53 -17.40
C VAL A 38 -1.46 -3.09 -18.37
N HIS A 39 -1.80 -2.11 -19.22
CA HIS A 39 -0.87 -1.42 -20.11
C HIS A 39 -0.74 0.04 -19.66
N THR A 40 0.43 0.43 -19.17
CA THR A 40 0.68 1.80 -18.73
C THR A 40 1.59 2.50 -19.74
N PRO A 41 1.20 3.67 -20.30
CA PRO A 41 2.05 4.40 -21.24
C PRO A 41 3.31 4.91 -20.55
N LEU A 42 4.47 4.70 -21.18
CA LEU A 42 5.75 5.24 -20.74
C LEU A 42 6.04 6.62 -21.33
N LYS A 43 5.14 7.15 -22.17
CA LYS A 43 5.18 8.49 -22.79
C LYS A 43 6.51 8.77 -23.48
N THR A 44 6.99 7.80 -24.25
CA THR A 44 8.23 7.93 -25.02
C THR A 44 8.23 6.96 -26.19
N THR A 45 8.84 7.38 -27.29
CA THR A 45 9.10 6.60 -28.51
C THR A 45 10.55 6.12 -28.58
N ASP A 46 11.42 6.51 -27.64
CA ASP A 46 12.81 6.06 -27.55
C ASP A 46 12.90 4.80 -26.68
N TYR A 47 13.51 3.76 -27.24
CA TYR A 47 13.70 2.47 -26.58
C TYR A 47 14.56 2.55 -25.31
N LYS A 48 15.65 3.33 -25.30
CA LYS A 48 16.56 3.43 -24.15
C LYS A 48 15.85 4.11 -22.98
N VAL A 49 15.15 5.21 -23.25
CA VAL A 49 14.36 5.94 -22.27
C VAL A 49 13.22 5.07 -21.73
N ALA A 50 12.53 4.34 -22.61
CA ALA A 50 11.47 3.42 -22.22
C ALA A 50 11.98 2.31 -21.30
N ARG A 51 13.15 1.73 -21.58
CA ARG A 51 13.77 0.69 -20.75
C ARG A 51 14.07 1.20 -19.34
N ASN A 52 14.61 2.41 -19.21
CA ASN A 52 14.93 2.99 -17.90
C ASN A 52 13.66 3.26 -17.08
N ARG A 53 12.66 3.96 -17.68
CA ARG A 53 11.37 4.24 -17.03
C ARG A 53 10.63 2.96 -16.63
N ARG A 54 10.72 1.91 -17.45
CA ARG A 54 10.17 0.59 -17.14
C ARG A 54 10.79 0.02 -15.87
N ASN A 55 12.11 0.12 -15.68
CA ASN A 55 12.78 -0.41 -14.49
C ASN A 55 12.36 0.34 -13.22
N GLU A 56 12.27 1.66 -13.29
CA GLU A 56 11.78 2.50 -12.19
C GLU A 56 10.34 2.13 -11.80
N GLN A 57 9.44 2.07 -12.77
CA GLN A 57 8.03 1.73 -12.51
C GLN A 57 7.83 0.29 -12.03
N MET A 58 8.60 -0.67 -12.55
CA MET A 58 8.56 -2.06 -12.07
C MET A 58 8.97 -2.18 -10.61
N SER A 59 10.00 -1.46 -10.17
CA SER A 59 10.42 -1.44 -8.76
C SER A 59 9.29 -0.94 -7.84
N LEU A 60 8.57 0.11 -8.25
CA LEU A 60 7.42 0.62 -7.50
C LEU A 60 6.27 -0.41 -7.43
N ILE A 61 5.96 -1.06 -8.54
CA ILE A 61 4.92 -2.10 -8.61
C ILE A 61 5.30 -3.32 -7.75
N GLU A 62 6.57 -3.71 -7.74
CA GLU A 62 7.06 -4.82 -6.90
C GLU A 62 6.96 -4.49 -5.41
N LYS A 63 7.32 -3.28 -5.00
CA LYS A 63 7.09 -2.80 -3.62
C LYS A 63 5.60 -2.85 -3.25
N GLN A 64 4.71 -2.40 -4.13
CA GLN A 64 3.27 -2.50 -3.90
C GLN A 64 2.79 -3.96 -3.78
N ARG A 65 3.33 -4.88 -4.59
CA ARG A 65 2.99 -6.31 -4.51
C ARG A 65 3.47 -6.98 -3.22
N GLN A 66 4.59 -6.54 -2.66
CA GLN A 66 5.10 -7.06 -1.38
C GLN A 66 4.19 -6.69 -0.22
N VAL A 67 3.58 -5.50 -0.23
CA VAL A 67 2.59 -5.07 0.76
C VAL A 67 1.31 -5.91 0.70
N VAL A 68 0.93 -6.43 -0.47
CA VAL A 68 -0.35 -7.14 -0.73
C VAL A 68 -0.20 -8.68 -0.68
N LYS A 69 0.83 -9.26 -0.06
CA LYS A 69 0.84 -10.71 0.22
C LYS A 69 0.17 -10.99 1.57
N PRO A 70 -1.12 -11.41 1.62
CA PRO A 70 -1.84 -11.63 2.89
C PRO A 70 -1.39 -12.87 3.68
N LYS A 71 -0.42 -13.64 3.19
CA LYS A 71 -0.14 -14.99 3.71
C LYS A 71 0.52 -15.01 5.10
N LYS A 72 1.12 -13.91 5.57
CA LYS A 72 1.70 -13.80 6.92
C LYS A 72 0.75 -13.20 7.97
N ILE A 73 -0.37 -12.59 7.58
CA ILE A 73 -1.26 -11.85 8.51
C ILE A 73 -2.14 -12.80 9.35
N ALA A 74 -2.30 -14.07 8.95
CA ALA A 74 -3.21 -15.01 9.60
C ALA A 74 -2.90 -15.28 11.09
N ASN A 75 -1.63 -15.11 11.51
CA ASN A 75 -1.18 -15.27 12.90
C ASN A 75 -0.67 -13.99 13.52
N THR A 76 -0.72 -12.86 12.81
CA THR A 76 -0.27 -11.57 13.33
C THR A 76 -1.37 -10.97 14.19
N THR A 77 -1.03 -10.60 15.41
CA THR A 77 -1.90 -9.82 16.30
C THR A 77 -1.83 -8.34 15.93
N ILE A 78 -2.80 -7.55 16.39
CA ILE A 78 -2.70 -6.09 16.24
C ILE A 78 -1.49 -5.54 17.02
N GLY A 79 -1.08 -6.19 18.11
CA GLY A 79 0.17 -5.85 18.80
C GLY A 79 1.39 -5.91 17.89
N ASP A 80 1.58 -7.03 17.18
CA ASP A 80 2.69 -7.18 16.23
C ASP A 80 2.65 -6.12 15.11
N LEU A 81 1.45 -5.71 14.69
CA LEU A 81 1.28 -4.63 13.71
C LEU A 81 1.59 -3.25 14.29
N CYS A 82 1.27 -3.02 15.57
CA CYS A 82 1.65 -1.80 16.28
C CYS A 82 3.16 -1.70 16.39
N ASP A 83 3.84 -2.77 16.78
CA ASP A 83 5.30 -2.81 16.91
C ASP A 83 5.97 -2.53 15.56
N LYS A 84 5.49 -3.20 14.51
CA LYS A 84 5.96 -2.93 13.14
C LYS A 84 5.72 -1.47 12.70
N TYR A 85 4.57 -0.89 13.06
CA TYR A 85 4.28 0.51 12.75
C TYR A 85 5.18 1.48 13.51
N VAL A 86 5.57 1.16 14.76
CA VAL A 86 6.57 1.92 15.52
C VAL A 86 7.90 1.87 14.79
N ASP A 87 8.40 0.68 14.45
CA ASP A 87 9.66 0.49 13.73
C ASP A 87 9.67 1.25 12.40
N GLU A 88 8.61 1.13 11.61
CA GLU A 88 8.48 1.84 10.33
C GLU A 88 8.47 3.36 10.54
N THR A 89 7.76 3.86 11.56
CA THR A 89 7.66 5.30 11.83
C THR A 89 8.99 5.88 12.33
N GLU A 90 9.72 5.15 13.19
CA GLU A 90 11.02 5.58 13.71
C GLU A 90 12.09 5.61 12.61
N ASN A 91 12.06 4.63 11.71
CA ASN A 91 13.03 4.52 10.61
C ASN A 91 12.65 5.31 9.35
N ASP A 92 11.45 5.91 9.29
CA ASP A 92 11.02 6.70 8.14
C ASP A 92 11.81 8.02 8.07
N LEU A 93 12.69 8.13 7.08
CA LEU A 93 13.51 9.33 6.84
C LEU A 93 12.71 10.48 6.20
N SER A 94 11.50 10.23 5.70
CA SER A 94 10.63 11.25 5.11
C SER A 94 9.84 12.05 6.14
N LEU A 95 9.80 11.59 7.40
CA LEU A 95 9.06 12.23 8.49
C LEU A 95 9.96 13.10 9.35
N THR A 96 9.47 14.30 9.68
CA THR A 96 10.10 15.14 10.70
C THR A 96 9.95 14.50 12.09
N HIS A 97 10.85 14.85 13.01
CA HIS A 97 10.80 14.36 14.39
C HIS A 97 9.45 14.66 15.06
N GLY A 98 8.88 15.85 14.81
CA GLY A 98 7.55 16.22 15.31
C GLY A 98 6.44 15.32 14.76
N ALA A 99 6.47 15.00 13.46
CA ALA A 99 5.49 14.10 12.84
C ALA A 99 5.58 12.67 13.41
N LYS A 100 6.79 12.16 13.64
CA LYS A 100 7.01 10.86 14.31
C LYS A 100 6.41 10.87 15.72
N HIS A 101 6.71 11.90 16.51
CA HIS A 101 6.19 12.04 17.87
C HIS A 101 4.65 12.04 17.91
N VAL A 102 4.00 12.83 17.05
CA VAL A 102 2.53 12.88 16.97
C VAL A 102 1.93 11.51 16.63
N ARG A 103 2.51 10.79 15.66
CA ARG A 103 2.04 9.46 15.26
C ARG A 103 2.18 8.43 16.38
N LEU A 104 3.35 8.40 17.03
CA LEU A 104 3.60 7.47 18.14
C LEU A 104 2.74 7.81 19.37
N ALA A 105 2.51 9.10 19.65
CA ALA A 105 1.61 9.53 20.71
C ALA A 105 0.15 9.12 20.44
N ALA A 106 -0.31 9.25 19.19
CA ALA A 106 -1.62 8.80 18.77
C ALA A 106 -1.78 7.27 18.93
N LEU A 107 -0.77 6.50 18.54
CA LEU A 107 -0.75 5.04 18.74
C LEU A 107 -0.84 4.67 20.21
N LYS A 108 -0.03 5.29 21.08
CA LYS A 108 -0.08 5.08 22.53
C LYS A 108 -1.46 5.38 23.11
N ARG A 109 -2.10 6.46 22.64
CA ARG A 109 -3.46 6.83 23.05
C ARG A 109 -4.48 5.78 22.61
N LEU A 110 -4.41 5.32 21.36
CA LEU A 110 -5.29 4.28 20.82
C LEU A 110 -5.21 2.98 21.65
N VAL A 111 -4.00 2.51 21.93
CA VAL A 111 -3.77 1.29 22.72
C VAL A 111 -4.30 1.45 24.15
N LYS A 112 -4.14 2.65 24.73
CA LYS A 112 -4.62 2.95 26.10
C LYS A 112 -6.15 3.00 26.17
N THR A 113 -6.81 3.59 25.18
CA THR A 113 -8.27 3.78 25.21
C THR A 113 -9.06 2.63 24.61
N TYR A 114 -8.42 1.69 23.92
CA TYR A 114 -9.05 0.47 23.43
C TYR A 114 -8.46 -0.77 24.14
N PRO A 115 -8.98 -1.13 25.32
CA PRO A 115 -8.55 -2.31 26.06
C PRO A 115 -8.69 -3.60 25.23
N GLY A 116 -7.65 -4.43 25.23
CA GLY A 116 -7.64 -5.72 24.53
C GLY A 116 -7.41 -5.63 23.02
N LEU A 117 -7.21 -4.43 22.46
CA LEU A 117 -6.91 -4.22 21.04
C LEU A 117 -5.69 -5.06 20.60
N LEU A 118 -4.60 -5.01 21.36
CA LEU A 118 -3.34 -5.69 21.02
C LEU A 118 -3.48 -7.21 20.87
N LYS A 119 -4.39 -7.83 21.61
CA LYS A 119 -4.61 -9.29 21.60
C LYS A 119 -5.50 -9.75 20.45
N LYS A 120 -6.25 -8.85 19.81
CA LYS A 120 -7.14 -9.17 18.71
C LYS A 120 -6.33 -9.39 17.42
N LYS A 121 -6.81 -10.29 16.58
CA LYS A 121 -6.35 -10.40 15.19
C LYS A 121 -7.03 -9.33 14.33
N PRO A 122 -6.40 -8.86 13.23
CA PRO A 122 -7.00 -7.87 12.33
C PRO A 122 -8.37 -8.29 11.76
N ASN A 123 -8.57 -9.58 11.51
CA ASN A 123 -9.85 -10.12 11.03
C ASN A 123 -10.95 -10.18 12.11
N GLN A 124 -10.62 -9.93 13.39
CA GLN A 124 -11.56 -9.87 14.50
C GLN A 124 -11.97 -8.42 14.84
N LEU A 125 -11.49 -7.44 14.07
CA LEU A 125 -11.95 -6.05 14.17
C LEU A 125 -13.24 -5.88 13.39
N GLU A 126 -14.36 -5.90 14.11
CA GLU A 126 -15.66 -5.55 13.55
C GLU A 126 -15.89 -4.04 13.60
N LEU A 127 -16.45 -3.49 12.52
CA LEU A 127 -16.76 -2.06 12.41
C LEU A 127 -17.67 -1.57 13.54
N LYS A 128 -18.66 -2.37 13.93
CA LYS A 128 -19.59 -2.03 15.03
C LYS A 128 -18.86 -1.79 16.35
N ASN A 129 -17.88 -2.62 16.67
CA ASN A 129 -17.09 -2.50 17.91
C ASN A 129 -16.17 -1.29 17.86
N LEU A 130 -15.60 -0.98 16.69
CA LEU A 130 -14.79 0.22 16.50
C LEU A 130 -15.63 1.50 16.63
N LEU A 131 -16.82 1.54 16.04
CA LEU A 131 -17.72 2.69 16.14
C LEU A 131 -18.19 2.91 17.57
N LYS A 132 -18.53 1.83 18.30
CA LYS A 132 -18.89 1.91 19.71
C LYS A 132 -17.75 2.50 20.55
N TRP A 133 -16.54 1.97 20.38
CA TRP A 133 -15.35 2.51 21.05
C TRP A 133 -15.13 3.99 20.72
N TYR A 134 -15.28 4.38 19.45
CA TYR A 134 -15.09 5.77 19.02
C TYR A 134 -16.11 6.71 19.66
N GLN A 135 -17.37 6.28 19.75
CA GLN A 135 -18.41 7.02 20.46
C GLN A 135 -18.08 7.14 21.95
N ASP A 136 -17.69 6.03 22.60
CA ASP A 136 -17.30 6.02 24.01
C ASP A 136 -16.07 6.93 24.27
N PHE A 137 -15.11 6.96 23.35
CA PHE A 137 -13.94 7.82 23.41
C PHE A 137 -14.28 9.31 23.27
N ASN A 138 -15.22 9.65 22.38
CA ASN A 138 -15.69 11.03 22.21
C ASN A 138 -16.53 11.51 23.40
N LEU A 139 -17.34 10.62 24.00
CA LEU A 139 -18.25 10.96 25.10
C LEU A 139 -17.53 11.04 26.45
N ASN A 140 -16.66 10.07 26.76
CA ASN A 140 -16.03 9.98 28.08
C ASN A 140 -14.65 10.68 28.15
N GLY A 141 -14.14 11.15 27.01
CA GLY A 141 -12.77 11.67 26.91
C GLY A 141 -11.72 10.63 27.33
N THR A 142 -10.45 10.99 27.26
CA THR A 142 -9.44 10.22 28.00
C THR A 142 -9.76 10.45 29.46
N SER A 143 -10.24 9.45 30.20
CA SER A 143 -10.48 9.49 31.65
C SER A 143 -9.16 9.70 32.42
N TYR A 144 -8.49 10.80 32.13
CA TYR A 144 -7.27 11.27 32.75
C TYR A 144 -7.71 12.07 33.97
N VAL A 145 -7.73 11.38 35.11
CA VAL A 145 -7.75 12.03 36.41
C VAL A 145 -6.28 12.28 36.75
N PRO A 146 -5.80 13.53 36.89
CA PRO A 146 -4.46 13.79 37.39
C PRO A 146 -4.33 13.20 38.81
N LYS A 147 -3.20 12.56 39.11
CA LYS A 147 -2.89 12.09 40.47
C LYS A 147 -2.78 13.31 41.40
N GLY A 148 -3.86 13.63 42.12
CA GLY A 148 -3.87 14.69 43.13
C GLY A 148 -5.12 15.58 43.20
N ALA A 149 -6.27 15.15 42.67
CA ALA A 149 -7.56 15.81 42.89
C ALA A 149 -8.39 15.05 43.94
#